data_AF-A0A2G2XW04-F1
#
_entry.id   AF-A0A2G2XW04-F1
#
_cell.length_a   1.000
_cell.length_b   1.000
_cell.length_c   1.000
_cell.angle_alpha   90.00
_cell.angle_beta   90.00
_cell.angle_gamma   90.00
#
_symmetry.space_group_name_H-M   'P 1'
#
loop_
_entity.id
_entity.type
_entity.pdbx_description
1 polymer ?
#
loop_
_entity_poly.entity_id
_entity_poly.type
_entity_poly.pdbx_seq_one_letter_code
_entity_poly.pdbx_strand_id
1 'polypeptide(L)'
;MEVDPDGYNAINNDMMHGPCGDLNPQCPCMKQGKCSKHFPKKFNNQTTFDADGFPIYRKRNTATQVKKNNVLLDNRYVVPYNRNLIVKFDAHKNIELCNYLRSVKYLFKYINKGSDRATATIECTDTAELHDEIKRYLDCRYISATEAYRRIFKFDIHHREPAVERFPFHLEEKTP
;
A
#
# COMPACT_ATOMS: atom_id res chain seq x y z
N MET A 1 7.71 27.91 -17.20
CA MET A 1 7.45 26.48 -16.92
C MET A 1 6.32 26.11 -17.86
N GLU A 2 6.50 25.09 -18.70
CA GLU A 2 5.39 24.61 -19.54
C GLU A 2 4.21 24.20 -18.65
N VAL A 3 3.01 24.56 -19.08
CA VAL A 3 1.78 24.14 -18.43
C VAL A 3 1.57 22.67 -18.76
N ASP A 4 1.30 21.85 -17.74
CA ASP A 4 1.11 20.40 -17.85
C ASP A 4 -0.31 20.02 -17.36
N PRO A 5 -1.33 20.15 -18.21
CA PRO A 5 -2.73 19.88 -17.83
C PRO A 5 -2.95 18.42 -17.45
N ASP A 6 -2.33 17.49 -18.18
CA ASP A 6 -2.48 16.05 -17.94
C ASP A 6 -1.91 15.65 -16.59
N GLY A 7 -0.70 16.11 -16.28
CA GLY A 7 -0.10 15.89 -14.97
C GLY A 7 -0.91 16.52 -13.85
N TYR A 8 -1.41 17.75 -14.05
CA TYR A 8 -2.28 18.41 -13.07
C TYR A 8 -3.57 17.61 -12.79
N ASN A 9 -4.24 17.16 -13.85
CA ASN A 9 -5.48 16.38 -13.74
C ASN A 9 -5.25 15.03 -13.04
N ALA A 10 -4.19 14.30 -13.43
CA ALA A 10 -3.82 13.04 -12.78
C ALA A 10 -3.50 13.24 -11.28
N ILE A 11 -2.77 14.30 -10.93
CA ILE A 11 -2.48 14.60 -9.52
C ILE A 11 -3.77 14.93 -8.76
N ASN A 12 -4.62 15.78 -9.33
CA ASN A 12 -5.87 16.17 -8.71
C ASN A 12 -6.74 14.94 -8.44
N ASN A 13 -6.90 14.06 -9.43
CA ASN A 13 -7.77 12.89 -9.32
C ASN A 13 -7.19 11.86 -8.34
N ASP A 14 -5.93 11.50 -8.51
CA ASP A 14 -5.37 10.33 -7.86
C ASP A 14 -4.41 10.66 -6.73
N MET A 15 -3.58 11.70 -6.85
CA MET A 15 -2.42 11.88 -5.94
C MET A 15 -2.65 12.87 -4.80
N MET A 16 -3.86 13.42 -4.65
CA MET A 16 -4.20 14.29 -3.52
C MET A 16 -4.57 13.47 -2.28
N HIS A 17 -3.85 13.66 -1.19
CA HIS A 17 -4.34 13.27 0.13
C HIS A 17 -5.56 14.12 0.47
N GLY A 18 -6.65 13.48 0.91
CA GLY A 18 -7.86 14.19 1.29
C GLY A 18 -7.66 15.13 2.49
N PRO A 19 -8.62 16.03 2.75
CA PRO A 19 -8.61 16.85 3.96
C PRO A 19 -8.51 15.97 5.20
N CYS A 20 -7.60 16.33 6.10
CA CYS A 20 -7.33 15.65 7.35
C CYS A 20 -6.79 16.65 8.38
N GLY A 21 -6.59 16.20 9.62
CA GLY A 21 -6.17 17.10 10.70
C GLY A 21 -7.32 18.02 11.09
N ASP A 22 -7.02 19.29 11.31
CA ASP A 22 -8.01 20.29 11.70
C ASP A 22 -9.09 20.50 10.63
N LEU A 23 -8.75 20.25 9.36
CA LEU A 23 -9.69 20.36 8.23
C LEU A 23 -10.71 19.22 8.20
N ASN A 24 -10.38 18.06 8.77
CA ASN A 24 -11.29 16.92 8.90
C ASN A 24 -10.78 15.93 9.96
N PRO A 25 -11.18 16.11 11.23
CA PRO A 25 -10.74 15.26 12.33
C PRO A 25 -11.27 13.83 12.27
N GLN A 26 -12.32 13.58 11.48
CA GLN A 26 -12.98 12.27 11.34
C GLN A 26 -12.41 11.43 10.19
N CYS A 27 -11.35 11.90 9.50
CA CYS A 27 -10.76 11.08 8.43
C CYS A 27 -10.23 9.75 8.97
N PRO A 28 -10.32 8.64 8.20
CA PRO A 28 -9.73 7.35 8.58
C PRO A 28 -8.21 7.42 8.84
N CYS A 29 -7.57 8.45 8.29
CA CYS A 29 -6.16 8.71 8.48
C CYS A 29 -5.79 9.25 9.87
N MET A 30 -6.74 9.79 10.64
CA MET A 30 -6.48 10.35 11.96
C MET A 30 -6.23 9.25 13.00
N LYS A 31 -5.14 9.38 13.75
CA LYS A 31 -4.82 8.54 14.90
C LYS A 31 -4.31 9.44 16.02
N GLN A 32 -4.90 9.35 17.21
CA GLN A 32 -4.50 10.16 18.38
C GLN A 32 -4.41 11.66 18.06
N GLY A 33 -5.39 12.20 17.34
CA GLY A 33 -5.45 13.62 16.96
C GLY A 33 -4.44 14.06 15.88
N LYS A 34 -3.66 13.15 15.29
CA LYS A 34 -2.71 13.47 14.21
C LYS A 34 -2.95 12.59 12.98
N CYS A 35 -2.68 13.14 11.80
CA CYS A 35 -2.71 12.33 10.58
C CYS A 35 -1.59 11.29 10.64
N SER A 36 -1.93 10.01 10.57
CA SER A 36 -0.99 8.87 10.58
C SER A 36 -0.05 8.85 9.37
N LYS A 37 -0.33 9.64 8.33
CA LYS A 37 0.52 9.84 7.15
C LYS A 37 1.28 11.18 7.20
N HIS A 38 1.16 11.91 8.30
CA HIS A 38 1.83 13.20 8.55
C HIS A 38 1.49 14.29 7.53
N PHE A 39 0.21 14.37 7.11
CA PHE A 39 -0.28 15.49 6.31
C PHE A 39 -0.86 16.61 7.19
N PRO A 40 -0.74 17.88 6.77
CA PRO A 40 -0.01 18.35 5.58
C PRO A 40 1.51 18.19 5.74
N LYS A 41 2.20 17.87 4.64
CA LYS A 41 3.67 17.86 4.63
C LYS A 41 4.22 19.27 4.76
N LYS A 42 5.44 19.43 5.27
CA LYS A 42 6.11 20.74 5.29
C LYS A 42 6.55 21.14 3.89
N PHE A 43 6.56 22.44 3.61
CA PHE A 43 7.30 22.96 2.45
C PHE A 43 8.79 22.70 2.65
N ASN A 44 9.47 22.36 1.56
CA ASN A 44 10.91 22.12 1.55
C ASN A 44 11.49 22.52 0.19
N ASN A 45 12.63 23.20 0.19
CA ASN A 45 13.27 23.72 -1.03
C ASN A 45 14.11 22.65 -1.76
N GLN A 46 14.45 21.56 -1.08
CA GLN A 46 15.25 20.47 -1.63
C GLN A 46 14.77 19.12 -1.08
N THR A 47 15.10 18.03 -1.76
CA THR A 47 14.82 16.69 -1.24
C THR A 47 15.96 16.29 -0.32
N THR A 48 15.66 15.93 0.93
CA THR A 48 16.63 15.46 1.94
C THR A 48 16.18 14.12 2.51
N PHE A 49 16.96 13.54 3.43
CA PHE A 49 16.57 12.36 4.20
C PHE A 49 16.47 12.72 5.68
N ASP A 50 15.53 12.12 6.40
CA ASP A 50 15.48 12.22 7.86
C ASP A 50 16.52 11.30 8.54
N ALA A 51 16.59 11.36 9.88
CA ALA A 51 17.50 10.53 10.67
C ALA A 51 17.23 9.01 10.53
N ASP A 52 16.01 8.64 10.13
CA ASP A 52 15.59 7.27 9.89
C ASP A 52 15.82 6.81 8.44
N GLY A 53 16.27 7.71 7.56
CA GLY A 53 16.57 7.45 6.16
C GLY A 53 15.38 7.53 5.22
N PHE A 54 14.25 8.10 5.64
CA PHE A 54 13.12 8.34 4.76
C PHE A 54 13.27 9.67 3.99
N PRO A 55 12.87 9.70 2.71
CA PRO A 55 12.98 10.91 1.90
C PRO A 55 11.96 11.98 2.34
N ILE A 56 12.46 13.17 2.62
CA ILE A 56 11.68 14.40 2.75
C ILE A 56 11.74 15.14 1.42
N TYR A 57 10.72 14.95 0.58
CA TYR A 57 10.69 15.54 -0.76
C TYR A 57 10.62 17.06 -0.76
N ARG A 58 11.26 17.66 -1.77
CA ARG A 58 11.05 19.05 -2.13
C ARG A 58 9.57 19.34 -2.38
N LYS A 59 9.01 20.31 -1.65
CA LYS A 59 7.67 20.85 -1.84
C LYS A 59 7.74 22.37 -1.80
N ARG A 60 7.71 23.00 -2.98
CA ARG A 60 7.79 24.46 -3.13
C ARG A 60 6.43 25.09 -2.85
N ASN A 61 6.38 26.27 -2.25
CA ASN A 61 5.14 27.02 -2.18
C ASN A 61 4.86 27.69 -3.54
N THR A 62 3.97 27.11 -4.34
CA THR A 62 3.63 27.59 -5.69
C THR A 62 2.32 28.36 -5.75
N ALA A 63 1.65 28.58 -4.61
CA ALA A 63 0.29 29.12 -4.50
C ALA A 63 -0.81 28.32 -5.25
N THR A 64 -0.47 27.20 -5.89
CA THR A 64 -1.42 26.34 -6.58
C THR A 64 -2.28 25.57 -5.59
N GLN A 65 -3.60 25.56 -5.81
CA GLN A 65 -4.55 24.89 -4.95
C GLN A 65 -5.54 24.05 -5.75
N VAL A 66 -6.01 22.97 -5.12
CA VAL A 66 -7.01 22.05 -5.65
C VAL A 66 -8.15 21.98 -4.64
N LYS A 67 -9.40 22.09 -5.11
CA LYS A 67 -10.58 21.97 -4.26
C LYS A 67 -10.97 20.50 -4.10
N LYS A 68 -10.93 19.98 -2.87
CA LYS A 68 -11.40 18.62 -2.51
C LYS A 68 -12.36 18.74 -1.33
N ASN A 69 -13.56 18.17 -1.45
CA ASN A 69 -14.61 18.22 -0.42
C ASN A 69 -14.85 19.63 0.15
N ASN A 70 -14.96 20.63 -0.73
CA ASN A 70 -15.09 22.05 -0.39
C ASN A 70 -13.91 22.69 0.38
N VAL A 71 -12.79 21.99 0.51
CA VAL A 71 -11.56 22.50 1.13
C VAL A 71 -10.51 22.73 0.04
N LEU A 72 -9.83 23.88 0.10
CA LEU A 72 -8.69 24.18 -0.77
C LEU A 72 -7.42 23.56 -0.19
N LEU A 73 -6.82 22.66 -0.95
CA LEU A 73 -5.59 21.97 -0.58
C LEU A 73 -4.47 22.41 -1.51
N ASP A 74 -3.33 22.77 -0.94
CA ASP A 74 -2.12 23.04 -1.70
C ASP A 74 -1.27 21.77 -1.89
N ASN A 75 -0.11 21.92 -2.52
CA ASN A 75 0.77 20.79 -2.82
C ASN A 75 1.40 20.09 -1.60
N ARG A 76 1.17 20.58 -0.36
CA ARG A 76 1.52 19.85 0.86
C ARG A 76 0.72 18.57 1.04
N TYR A 77 -0.43 18.47 0.38
CA TYR A 77 -1.32 17.30 0.37
C TYR A 77 -1.01 16.32 -0.77
N VAL A 78 -0.12 16.65 -1.69
CA VAL A 78 0.24 15.75 -2.80
C VAL A 78 1.11 14.59 -2.28
N VAL A 79 0.67 13.36 -2.55
CA VAL A 79 1.40 12.11 -2.30
C VAL A 79 2.55 11.98 -3.32
N PRO A 80 3.74 11.46 -2.95
CA PRO A 80 4.85 11.28 -3.90
C PRO A 80 4.47 10.43 -5.12
N TYR A 81 4.90 10.86 -6.31
CA TYR A 81 4.54 10.22 -7.57
C TYR A 81 5.63 10.41 -8.63
N ASN A 82 5.54 9.64 -9.71
CA ASN A 82 6.23 9.88 -10.97
C ASN A 82 5.21 10.31 -12.02
N ARG A 83 5.36 11.51 -12.58
CA ARG A 83 4.43 12.11 -13.56
C ARG A 83 4.08 11.13 -14.69
N ASN A 84 5.09 10.53 -15.31
CA ASN A 84 4.88 9.68 -16.49
C ASN A 84 4.10 8.42 -16.14
N LEU A 85 4.28 7.87 -14.93
CA LEU A 85 3.57 6.67 -14.50
C LEU A 85 2.13 6.96 -14.09
N ILE A 86 1.84 8.08 -13.43
CA ILE A 86 0.45 8.41 -13.09
C ILE A 86 -0.36 8.77 -14.34
N VAL A 87 0.22 9.53 -15.29
CA VAL A 87 -0.48 9.89 -16.54
C VAL A 87 -0.66 8.67 -17.44
N LYS A 88 0.36 7.80 -17.57
CA LYS A 88 0.27 6.61 -18.43
C LYS A 88 -0.79 5.60 -17.98
N PHE A 89 -1.01 5.51 -16.67
CA PHE A 89 -1.84 4.44 -16.09
C PHE A 89 -3.11 4.95 -15.43
N ASP A 90 -3.32 6.27 -15.34
CA ASP A 90 -4.50 6.93 -14.79
C ASP A 90 -4.97 6.30 -13.47
N ALA A 91 -4.04 6.23 -12.51
CA ALA A 91 -4.27 5.51 -11.26
C ALA A 91 -3.42 6.06 -10.11
N HIS A 92 -3.92 5.86 -8.88
CA HIS A 92 -3.19 6.13 -7.65
C HIS A 92 -1.94 5.24 -7.53
N LYS A 93 -0.76 5.83 -7.74
CA LYS A 93 0.53 5.16 -7.65
C LYS A 93 1.51 5.96 -6.80
N ASN A 94 1.69 5.53 -5.55
CA ASN A 94 2.71 6.09 -4.68
C ASN A 94 4.10 5.58 -5.10
N ILE A 95 5.03 6.49 -5.35
CA ILE A 95 6.41 6.17 -5.74
C ILE A 95 7.37 6.85 -4.77
N GLU A 96 8.17 6.04 -4.08
CA GLU A 96 9.08 6.52 -3.06
C GLU A 96 10.54 6.13 -3.35
N LEU A 97 11.46 7.03 -2.98
CA LEU A 97 12.90 6.81 -3.04
C LEU A 97 13.35 5.98 -1.83
N CYS A 98 13.90 4.80 -2.11
CA CYS A 98 14.42 3.89 -1.09
C CYS A 98 15.95 3.81 -1.19
N ASN A 99 16.68 4.75 -0.57
CA ASN A 99 18.14 4.81 -0.66
C ASN A 99 18.87 4.62 0.70
N TYR A 100 18.18 4.06 1.70
CA TYR A 100 18.76 3.85 3.03
C TYR A 100 18.49 2.42 3.53
N LEU A 101 19.37 1.87 4.38
CA LEU A 101 19.28 0.51 4.92
C LEU A 101 17.90 0.20 5.53
N ARG A 102 17.32 1.18 6.25
CA ARG A 102 15.99 1.04 6.87
C ARG A 102 14.87 0.98 5.81
N SER A 103 15.00 1.71 4.70
CA SER A 103 14.10 1.63 3.53
C SER A 103 14.25 0.31 2.78
N VAL A 104 15.47 -0.25 2.70
CA VAL A 104 15.72 -1.57 2.09
C VAL A 104 15.04 -2.67 2.90
N LYS A 105 15.15 -2.63 4.24
CA LYS A 105 14.39 -3.53 5.12
C LYS A 105 12.88 -3.44 4.86
N TYR A 106 12.38 -2.23 4.61
CA TYR A 106 10.98 -2.01 4.26
C TYR A 106 10.63 -2.70 2.93
N LEU A 107 11.43 -2.55 1.88
CA LEU A 107 11.21 -3.25 0.60
C LEU A 107 11.15 -4.78 0.78
N PHE A 108 12.13 -5.34 1.47
CA PHE A 108 12.16 -6.79 1.75
C PHE A 108 11.00 -7.23 2.63
N LYS A 109 10.49 -6.38 3.53
CA LYS A 109 9.28 -6.68 4.30
C LYS A 109 8.10 -6.91 3.36
N TYR A 110 7.90 -6.12 2.31
CA TYR A 110 6.76 -6.30 1.39
C TYR A 110 6.92 -7.53 0.50
N ILE A 111 8.13 -7.83 0.05
CA ILE A 111 8.43 -9.07 -0.69
C ILE A 111 8.16 -10.30 0.19
N ASN A 112 8.48 -10.22 1.48
CA ASN A 112 8.38 -11.34 2.42
C ASN A 112 7.15 -11.30 3.33
N LYS A 113 6.22 -10.35 3.15
CA LYS A 113 5.05 -10.18 4.03
C LYS A 113 4.09 -11.39 3.99
N GLY A 114 4.33 -12.33 3.07
CA GLY A 114 3.43 -13.43 2.81
C GLY A 114 2.17 -12.92 2.10
N SER A 115 1.39 -13.85 1.58
CA SER A 115 0.07 -13.54 1.09
C SER A 115 -0.86 -13.20 2.24
N ASP A 116 -1.78 -12.27 2.04
CA ASP A 116 -2.88 -12.05 2.98
C ASP A 116 -3.66 -13.37 3.13
N ARG A 117 -3.89 -13.79 4.38
CA ARG A 117 -4.65 -14.99 4.73
C ARG A 117 -5.90 -14.59 5.49
N ALA A 118 -6.99 -15.29 5.24
CA ALA A 118 -8.26 -15.12 5.91
C ALA A 118 -8.70 -16.46 6.47
N THR A 119 -9.04 -16.49 7.76
CA THR A 119 -9.69 -17.63 8.38
C THR A 119 -11.20 -17.47 8.23
N ALA A 120 -11.85 -18.38 7.52
CA ALA A 120 -13.29 -18.39 7.33
C ALA A 120 -13.92 -19.54 8.12
N THR A 121 -15.06 -19.29 8.76
CA THR A 121 -15.84 -20.32 9.47
C THR A 121 -16.96 -20.82 8.57
N ILE A 122 -17.09 -22.13 8.41
CA ILE A 122 -18.24 -22.73 7.72
C ILE A 122 -19.34 -22.98 8.75
N GLU A 123 -20.44 -22.23 8.65
CA GLU A 123 -21.65 -22.48 9.43
C GLU A 123 -22.51 -23.54 8.73
N CYS A 124 -22.66 -24.72 9.35
CA CYS A 124 -23.65 -25.71 8.91
C CYS A 124 -24.93 -25.52 9.74
N THR A 125 -26.09 -25.44 9.08
CA THR A 125 -27.41 -25.26 9.70
C THR A 125 -28.01 -26.54 10.28
N ASP A 126 -27.38 -27.70 10.08
CA ASP A 126 -27.91 -29.00 10.52
C ASP A 126 -27.51 -29.31 11.97
N THR A 127 -28.52 -29.40 12.84
CA THR A 127 -28.44 -29.39 14.30
C THR A 127 -28.18 -30.75 14.96
N ALA A 128 -27.61 -31.74 14.26
CA ALA A 128 -27.56 -33.12 14.77
C ALA A 128 -26.17 -33.79 14.85
N GLU A 129 -25.09 -33.19 14.37
CA GLU A 129 -23.75 -33.81 14.42
C GLU A 129 -22.77 -33.12 15.38
N LEU A 130 -21.95 -33.97 16.00
CA LEU A 130 -20.91 -33.68 16.99
C LEU A 130 -20.13 -32.38 16.65
N HIS A 131 -20.16 -31.40 17.56
CA HIS A 131 -19.44 -30.13 17.42
C HIS A 131 -17.93 -30.35 17.43
N ASP A 132 -17.30 -30.41 16.26
CA ASP A 132 -15.84 -30.44 16.09
C ASP A 132 -15.33 -29.04 15.73
N GLU A 133 -14.82 -28.30 16.73
CA GLU A 133 -14.32 -26.93 16.57
C GLU A 133 -13.17 -26.83 15.54
N ILE A 134 -12.39 -27.89 15.34
CA ILE A 134 -11.18 -27.84 14.50
C ILE A 134 -11.55 -27.97 13.00
N LYS A 135 -12.61 -28.70 12.66
CA LYS A 135 -13.01 -28.95 11.27
C LYS A 135 -13.76 -27.80 10.58
N ARG A 136 -14.16 -26.75 11.31
CA ARG A 136 -14.99 -25.66 10.76
C ARG A 136 -14.22 -24.45 10.23
N TYR A 137 -12.91 -24.40 10.39
CA TYR A 137 -12.10 -23.26 9.95
C TYR A 137 -11.36 -23.57 8.65
N LEU A 138 -11.59 -22.73 7.64
CA LEU A 138 -10.81 -22.69 6.41
C LEU A 138 -9.74 -21.60 6.53
N ASP A 139 -8.47 -21.98 6.45
CA ASP A 139 -7.37 -21.03 6.29
C ASP A 139 -7.15 -20.75 4.79
N CYS A 140 -7.73 -19.65 4.31
CA CYS A 140 -7.73 -19.26 2.91
C CYS A 140 -6.61 -18.25 2.62
N ARG A 141 -5.92 -18.42 1.50
CA ARG A 141 -4.98 -17.43 0.96
C ARG A 141 -5.68 -16.52 -0.05
N TYR A 142 -5.55 -15.21 0.10
CA TYR A 142 -5.95 -14.25 -0.93
C TYR A 142 -5.05 -14.39 -2.16
N ILE A 143 -5.68 -14.49 -3.32
CA ILE A 143 -5.04 -14.51 -4.63
C ILE A 143 -5.67 -13.37 -5.44
N SER A 144 -4.86 -12.38 -5.84
CA SER A 144 -5.34 -11.29 -6.68
C SER A 144 -5.76 -11.79 -8.07
N ALA A 145 -6.64 -11.07 -8.77
CA ALA A 145 -7.06 -11.44 -10.13
C ALA A 145 -5.87 -11.66 -11.08
N THR A 146 -4.83 -10.84 -10.97
CA THR A 146 -3.60 -10.96 -11.76
C THR A 146 -2.82 -12.24 -11.43
N GLU A 147 -2.73 -12.62 -10.15
CA GLU A 147 -2.07 -13.86 -9.74
C GLU A 147 -2.88 -15.09 -10.14
N ALA A 148 -4.21 -15.02 -10.02
CA ALA A 148 -5.12 -16.09 -10.44
C ALA A 148 -5.01 -16.35 -11.96
N TYR A 149 -5.04 -15.29 -12.77
CA TYR A 149 -4.80 -15.38 -14.21
C TYR A 149 -3.47 -16.08 -14.51
N ARG A 150 -2.36 -15.65 -13.88
CA ARG A 150 -1.06 -16.29 -14.08
C ARG A 150 -1.03 -17.76 -13.70
N ARG A 151 -1.71 -18.13 -12.60
CA ARG A 151 -1.83 -19.55 -12.18
C ARG A 151 -2.68 -20.37 -13.15
N ILE A 152 -3.83 -19.86 -13.59
CA ILE A 152 -4.72 -20.53 -14.55
C ILE A 152 -3.98 -20.85 -15.85
N PHE A 153 -3.22 -19.87 -16.35
CA PHE A 153 -2.43 -20.01 -17.58
C PHE A 153 -1.02 -20.58 -17.35
N LYS A 154 -0.67 -20.99 -16.12
CA LYS A 154 0.63 -21.56 -15.74
C LYS A 154 1.84 -20.69 -16.15
N PHE A 155 1.70 -19.37 -16.09
CA PHE A 155 2.84 -18.46 -16.28
C PHE A 155 3.74 -18.45 -15.04
N ASP A 156 5.03 -18.26 -15.25
CA ASP A 156 5.97 -18.04 -14.16
C ASP A 156 5.56 -16.82 -13.32
N ILE A 157 5.43 -17.04 -12.01
CA ILE A 157 4.96 -16.03 -11.05
C ILE A 157 6.15 -15.37 -10.34
N HIS A 158 7.16 -16.16 -10.02
CA HIS A 158 8.36 -15.71 -9.32
C HIS A 158 9.53 -16.59 -9.73
N HIS A 159 10.66 -15.94 -9.99
CA HIS A 159 11.94 -16.57 -10.24
C HIS A 159 12.90 -16.12 -9.13
N ARG A 160 13.62 -17.06 -8.52
CA ARG A 160 14.65 -16.78 -7.50
C ARG A 160 15.92 -17.48 -7.93
N GLU A 161 17.02 -16.74 -7.94
CA GLU A 161 18.35 -17.28 -8.19
C GLU A 161 19.28 -16.84 -7.05
N PRO A 162 19.81 -17.77 -6.23
CA PRO A 162 19.61 -19.22 -6.28
C PRO A 162 18.19 -19.65 -5.83
N ALA A 163 17.77 -20.85 -6.24
CA ALA A 163 16.50 -21.43 -5.82
C ALA A 163 16.49 -21.64 -4.29
N VAL A 164 15.46 -21.14 -3.61
CA VAL A 164 15.25 -21.33 -2.17
C VAL A 164 13.92 -22.04 -1.97
N GLU A 165 13.99 -23.34 -1.67
CA GLU A 165 12.83 -24.16 -1.31
C GLU A 165 12.66 -24.19 0.22
N ARG A 166 11.41 -24.11 0.68
CA ARG A 166 11.08 -24.34 2.09
C ARG A 166 10.70 -25.80 2.26
N PHE A 167 11.53 -26.56 2.98
CA PHE A 167 11.19 -27.91 3.36
C PHE A 167 10.00 -27.90 4.34
N PRO A 168 8.97 -28.73 4.13
CA PRO A 168 7.96 -28.98 5.15
C PRO A 168 8.65 -29.63 6.37
N PHE A 169 8.40 -29.08 7.55
CA PHE A 169 8.77 -29.73 8.80
C PHE A 169 7.59 -30.63 9.21
N HIS A 170 7.86 -31.92 9.34
CA HIS A 170 6.90 -32.89 9.87
C HIS A 170 7.26 -33.10 11.35
N LEU A 171 6.24 -33.22 12.20
CA LEU A 171 6.44 -33.74 13.55
C LEU A 171 6.69 -35.25 13.45
N GLU A 172 7.51 -35.79 14.34
CA GLU A 172 7.68 -37.25 14.46
C GLU A 172 6.30 -37.93 14.51
N GLU A 173 6.15 -39.02 13.77
CA GLU A 173 4.92 -39.83 13.64
C GLU A 173 3.77 -39.26 12.80
N LYS A 174 3.95 -38.14 12.07
CA LYS A 174 2.98 -37.71 11.04
C LYS A 174 3.59 -37.71 9.66
N THR A 175 3.07 -38.54 8.75
CA THR A 175 3.42 -38.50 7.33
C THR A 175 2.96 -37.17 6.70
N PRO A 176 3.67 -36.69 5.66
CA PRO A 176 3.39 -35.41 5.00
C PRO A 176 1.94 -35.25 4.51
#